data_AF-Q5AUR9-F1
#
_entry.id   AF-Q5AUR9-F1
#
_cell.length_a   1.000
_cell.length_b   1.000
_cell.length_c   1.000
_cell.angle_alpha   90.00
_cell.angle_beta   90.00
_cell.angle_gamma   90.00
#
_symmetry.space_group_name_H-M   'P 1'
#
loop_
_entity.id
_entity.type
_entity.pdbx_description
1 polymer ?
#
loop_
_entity_poly.entity_id
_entity_poly.type
_entity_poly.pdbx_seq_one_letter_code
_entity_poly.pdbx_strand_id
1 'polypeptide(L)'
;MLCRVFAFVLAASVFYVLSLSIMSPPTPNLEVRLQSPSVPAKFTPPIPLTIQVSVQNKGETPATVLKWGSPLDGRANVLGIFEILDTENDKVVEITTVKFSRQLPPSVEDFVEIPPGGKIDAEVKIPLVPLEQGKKYTIQAKGWWQAVWEQHLGEVPRENLEKLAGALRGESGRNWAMDMGIGLSTI
;
A
#
# COMPACT_ATOMS: atom_id res chain seq x y z
N MET A 1 -16.24 -7.67 81.40
CA MET A 1 -14.91 -8.09 80.92
C MET A 1 -15.11 -8.65 79.51
N LEU A 2 -14.61 -7.92 78.49
CA LEU A 2 -14.28 -8.32 77.10
C LEU A 2 -15.35 -9.11 76.28
N CYS A 3 -15.60 -8.89 74.99
CA CYS A 3 -14.93 -8.14 73.93
C CYS A 3 -15.94 -8.00 72.76
N ARG A 4 -15.95 -6.85 72.08
CA ARG A 4 -16.49 -6.69 70.72
C ARG A 4 -15.65 -7.54 69.74
N VAL A 5 -16.16 -7.86 68.54
CA VAL A 5 -15.50 -7.59 67.22
C VAL A 5 -15.90 -8.57 66.08
N PHE A 6 -16.48 -8.00 65.02
CA PHE A 6 -16.27 -8.23 63.56
C PHE A 6 -16.55 -9.64 62.93
N ALA A 7 -16.87 -9.81 61.65
CA ALA A 7 -16.79 -8.96 60.46
C ALA A 7 -17.86 -9.37 59.42
N PHE A 8 -18.44 -8.37 58.75
CA PHE A 8 -18.91 -8.50 57.37
C PHE A 8 -17.70 -8.70 56.46
N VAL A 9 -17.74 -9.65 55.54
CA VAL A 9 -16.86 -9.65 54.37
C VAL A 9 -17.71 -9.79 53.12
N LEU A 10 -17.84 -8.67 52.41
CA LEU A 10 -18.33 -8.60 51.03
C LEU A 10 -17.41 -9.42 50.13
N ALA A 11 -18.00 -10.32 49.34
CA ALA A 11 -17.31 -10.92 48.21
C ALA A 11 -17.17 -9.87 47.09
N ALA A 12 -15.98 -9.30 46.92
CA ALA A 12 -15.64 -8.51 45.75
C ALA A 12 -15.21 -9.46 44.62
N SER A 13 -16.09 -9.72 43.65
CA SER A 13 -15.71 -10.43 42.43
C SER A 13 -14.82 -9.52 41.58
N VAL A 14 -13.52 -9.80 41.55
CA VAL A 14 -12.59 -9.16 40.63
C VAL A 14 -12.87 -9.71 39.23
N PHE A 15 -13.65 -8.97 38.44
CA PHE A 15 -13.75 -9.20 37.00
C PHE A 15 -12.44 -8.74 36.37
N TYR A 16 -11.51 -9.67 36.19
CA TYR A 16 -10.30 -9.46 35.41
C TYR A 16 -10.71 -9.39 33.93
N VAL A 17 -10.92 -8.19 33.40
CA VAL A 17 -11.15 -7.98 31.97
C VAL A 17 -9.80 -8.18 31.29
N LEU A 18 -9.57 -9.40 30.79
CA LEU A 18 -8.37 -9.70 30.00
C LEU A 18 -8.54 -8.98 28.65
N SER A 19 -7.95 -7.79 28.53
CA SER A 19 -7.85 -7.07 27.26
C SER A 19 -6.97 -7.89 26.33
N LEU A 20 -7.59 -8.65 25.42
CA LEU A 20 -6.92 -9.20 24.25
C LEU A 20 -6.53 -8.02 23.37
N SER A 21 -5.30 -7.53 23.51
CA SER A 21 -4.69 -6.68 22.49
C SER A 21 -4.72 -7.46 21.18
N ILE A 22 -5.57 -7.04 20.24
CA ILE A 22 -5.53 -7.55 18.87
C ILE A 22 -4.17 -7.13 18.32
N MET A 23 -3.18 -8.03 18.40
CA MET A 23 -1.88 -7.84 17.81
C MET A 23 -2.10 -7.77 16.31
N SER A 24 -2.11 -6.56 15.75
CA SER A 24 -2.13 -6.39 14.30
C SER A 24 -0.87 -7.07 13.74
N PRO A 25 -0.97 -7.85 12.66
CA PRO A 25 0.22 -8.44 12.06
C PRO A 25 1.22 -7.33 11.70
N PRO A 26 2.54 -7.57 11.87
CA PRO A 26 3.54 -6.58 11.51
C PRO A 26 3.39 -6.18 10.04
N THR A 27 3.29 -4.87 9.78
CA THR A 27 3.22 -4.31 8.43
C THR A 27 4.63 -4.05 7.91
N PRO A 28 4.91 -4.34 6.63
CA PRO A 28 6.23 -4.07 6.06
C PRO A 28 6.53 -2.57 6.07
N ASN A 29 7.79 -2.21 6.33
CA ASN A 29 8.24 -0.82 6.40
C ASN A 29 8.57 -0.25 5.00
N LEU A 30 7.58 -0.30 4.10
CA LEU A 30 7.67 0.18 2.72
C LEU A 30 6.84 1.45 2.54
N GLU A 31 7.48 2.51 2.06
CA GLU A 31 6.85 3.80 1.74
C GLU A 31 6.74 3.98 0.23
N VAL A 32 5.56 4.33 -0.27
CA VAL A 32 5.32 4.63 -1.69
C VAL A 32 5.21 6.14 -1.87
N ARG A 33 5.97 6.69 -2.83
CA ARG A 33 5.93 8.10 -3.21
C ARG A 33 5.60 8.25 -4.68
N LEU A 34 4.74 9.21 -4.99
CA LEU A 34 4.37 9.58 -6.36
C LEU A 34 4.99 10.93 -6.71
N GLN A 35 5.39 11.11 -7.97
CA GLN A 35 5.71 12.43 -8.51
C GLN A 35 4.58 12.90 -9.42
N SER A 36 4.33 14.22 -9.42
CA SER A 36 3.35 14.86 -10.30
C SER A 36 3.59 14.49 -11.76
N PRO A 37 2.60 13.89 -12.46
CA PRO A 37 2.69 13.75 -13.89
C PRO A 37 2.78 15.11 -14.59
N SER A 38 3.46 15.17 -15.73
CA SER A 38 3.35 16.31 -16.62
C SER A 38 2.15 16.12 -17.54
N VAL A 39 1.21 17.07 -17.52
CA VAL A 39 0.09 17.14 -18.46
C VAL A 39 0.34 18.33 -19.40
N PRO A 40 0.25 18.15 -20.74
CA PRO A 40 0.40 19.26 -21.67
C PRO A 40 -0.64 20.36 -21.41
N ALA A 41 -0.26 21.63 -21.63
CA ALA A 41 -1.18 22.77 -21.47
C ALA A 41 -2.42 22.72 -22.39
N LYS A 42 -2.35 21.95 -23.49
CA LYS A 42 -3.49 21.68 -24.36
C LYS A 42 -3.49 20.20 -24.71
N PHE A 43 -4.63 19.56 -24.58
CA PHE A 43 -4.81 18.16 -24.92
C PHE A 43 -6.25 17.86 -25.32
N THR A 44 -6.44 16.73 -25.98
CA THR A 44 -7.76 16.18 -26.30
C THR A 44 -7.92 14.88 -25.50
N PRO A 45 -8.89 14.79 -24.57
CA PRO A 45 -9.12 13.58 -23.80
C PRO A 45 -9.65 12.43 -24.68
N PRO A 46 -9.41 11.16 -24.32
CA PRO A 46 -8.55 10.72 -23.22
C PRO A 46 -7.05 10.84 -23.58
N ILE A 47 -6.20 11.06 -22.57
CA ILE A 47 -4.75 11.19 -22.74
C ILE A 47 -3.97 10.08 -22.03
N PRO A 48 -2.74 9.76 -22.49
CA PRO A 48 -1.82 8.96 -21.70
C PRO A 48 -1.28 9.81 -20.53
N LEU A 49 -1.14 9.17 -19.37
CA LEU A 49 -0.57 9.77 -18.17
C LEU A 49 0.58 8.89 -17.67
N THR A 50 1.74 9.52 -17.48
CA THR A 50 2.92 8.84 -16.92
C THR A 50 3.09 9.24 -15.46
N ILE A 51 3.01 8.26 -14.56
CA ILE A 51 3.20 8.43 -13.12
C ILE A 51 4.56 7.84 -12.75
N GLN A 52 5.43 8.66 -12.17
CA GLN A 52 6.68 8.18 -11.58
C GLN A 52 6.42 7.79 -10.13
N VAL A 53 6.83 6.58 -9.78
CA VAL A 53 6.65 5.99 -8.46
C VAL A 53 8.02 5.64 -7.88
N SER A 54 8.17 5.86 -6.58
CA SER A 54 9.32 5.38 -5.81
C SER A 54 8.82 4.57 -4.63
N VAL A 55 9.31 3.34 -4.50
CA VAL A 55 9.05 2.48 -3.33
C VAL A 55 10.33 2.40 -2.52
N GLN A 56 10.31 2.96 -1.31
CA GLN A 56 11.45 3.01 -0.42
C GLN A 56 11.29 2.02 0.74
N ASN A 57 12.33 1.25 1.01
CA ASN A 57 12.44 0.48 2.23
C ASN A 57 12.98 1.38 3.35
N LYS A 58 12.16 1.60 4.38
CA LYS A 58 12.50 2.37 5.58
C LYS A 58 12.95 1.49 6.74
N GLY A 59 12.94 0.17 6.55
CA GLY A 59 13.43 -0.82 7.51
C GLY A 59 14.96 -0.87 7.57
N GLU A 60 15.45 -1.50 8.63
CA GLU A 60 16.88 -1.75 8.86
C GLU A 60 17.38 -3.03 8.16
N THR A 61 16.45 -3.86 7.67
CA THR A 61 16.70 -5.11 6.96
C THR A 61 16.30 -5.00 5.48
N PRO A 62 16.92 -5.78 4.58
CA PRO A 62 16.48 -5.86 3.18
C PRO A 62 15.03 -6.37 3.11
N ALA A 63 14.31 -5.95 2.07
CA ALA A 63 12.93 -6.37 1.84
C ALA A 63 12.81 -7.09 0.49
N THR A 64 12.47 -8.37 0.52
CA THR A 64 12.03 -9.12 -0.67
C THR A 64 10.53 -8.95 -0.83
N VAL A 65 10.10 -8.44 -1.98
CA VAL A 65 8.72 -8.01 -2.22
C VAL A 65 8.16 -8.72 -3.44
N LEU A 66 6.98 -9.34 -3.31
CA LEU A 66 6.19 -9.73 -4.47
C LEU A 66 5.54 -8.49 -5.08
N LYS A 67 5.84 -8.20 -6.35
CA LYS A 67 5.39 -6.98 -7.03
C LYS A 67 3.89 -6.93 -7.29
N TRP A 68 3.19 -8.07 -7.27
CA TRP A 68 1.79 -8.16 -7.67
C TRP A 68 0.85 -7.27 -6.85
N GLY A 69 -0.02 -6.54 -7.56
CA GLY A 69 -1.01 -5.65 -6.92
C GLY A 69 -0.41 -4.40 -6.26
N SER A 70 0.86 -4.10 -6.56
CA SER A 70 1.55 -2.89 -6.09
C SER A 70 1.93 -1.99 -7.26
N PRO A 71 2.35 -0.74 -7.02
CA PRO A 71 2.88 0.12 -8.09
C PRO A 71 4.11 -0.44 -8.83
N LEU A 72 4.79 -1.46 -8.29
CA LEU A 72 5.89 -2.17 -8.95
C LEU A 72 5.40 -3.29 -9.88
N ASP A 73 4.10 -3.59 -9.89
CA ASP A 73 3.51 -4.57 -10.79
C ASP A 73 3.67 -4.11 -12.25
N GLY A 74 4.16 -4.98 -13.12
CA GLY A 74 4.26 -4.68 -14.55
C GLY A 74 2.91 -4.37 -15.22
N ARG A 75 1.79 -4.66 -14.56
CA ARG A 75 0.42 -4.33 -14.99
C ARG A 75 -0.23 -3.24 -14.14
N ALA A 76 0.52 -2.49 -13.33
CA ALA A 76 -0.02 -1.48 -12.42
C ALA A 76 -0.91 -0.43 -13.11
N ASN A 77 -0.65 -0.18 -14.40
CA ASN A 77 -1.41 0.76 -15.24
C ASN A 77 -2.88 0.39 -15.47
N VAL A 78 -3.29 -0.86 -15.26
CA VAL A 78 -4.66 -1.33 -15.54
C VAL A 78 -5.30 -2.08 -14.37
N LEU A 79 -4.60 -2.26 -13.25
CA LEU A 79 -5.09 -3.03 -12.10
C LEU A 79 -5.91 -2.21 -11.10
N GLY A 80 -6.14 -0.92 -11.37
CA GLY A 80 -6.81 -0.02 -10.42
C GLY A 80 -5.93 0.41 -9.25
N ILE A 81 -4.60 0.38 -9.43
CA ILE A 81 -3.64 0.80 -8.41
C ILE A 81 -3.62 2.31 -8.25
N PHE A 82 -3.94 3.07 -9.30
CA PHE A 82 -3.96 4.53 -9.24
C PHE A 82 -5.41 5.02 -9.29
N GLU A 83 -5.79 5.80 -8.30
CA GLU A 83 -7.04 6.55 -8.28
C GLU A 83 -6.75 8.02 -8.53
N ILE A 84 -7.55 8.63 -9.41
CA ILE A 84 -7.45 10.05 -9.72
C ILE A 84 -8.77 10.71 -9.27
N LEU A 85 -8.68 11.79 -8.51
CA LEU A 85 -9.85 12.52 -8.01
C LEU A 85 -9.84 13.96 -8.51
N ASP A 86 -10.98 14.43 -9.00
CA ASP A 86 -11.25 15.84 -9.27
C ASP A 86 -11.38 16.59 -7.93
N THR A 87 -10.49 17.56 -7.69
CA THR A 87 -10.43 18.31 -6.42
C THR A 87 -11.59 19.26 -6.20
N GLU A 88 -12.36 19.58 -7.24
CA GLU A 88 -13.45 20.56 -7.13
C GLU A 88 -14.72 19.93 -6.54
N ASN A 89 -14.91 18.64 -6.75
CA ASN A 89 -16.14 17.92 -6.43
C ASN A 89 -15.90 16.53 -5.80
N ASP A 90 -14.64 16.19 -5.51
CA ASP A 90 -14.19 14.90 -4.97
C ASP A 90 -14.63 13.69 -5.81
N LYS A 91 -14.90 13.88 -7.10
CA LYS A 91 -15.33 12.81 -8.00
C LYS A 91 -14.14 12.03 -8.52
N VAL A 92 -14.22 10.70 -8.42
CA VAL A 92 -13.25 9.78 -9.02
C VAL A 92 -13.33 9.86 -10.55
N VAL A 93 -12.17 10.01 -11.20
CA VAL A 93 -12.02 9.88 -12.64
C VAL A 93 -12.05 8.40 -12.99
N GLU A 94 -13.09 7.99 -13.73
CA GLU A 94 -13.26 6.60 -14.15
C GLU A 94 -12.18 6.18 -15.14
N ILE A 95 -11.31 5.28 -14.73
CA ILE A 95 -10.27 4.66 -15.55
C ILE A 95 -10.63 3.20 -15.73
N THR A 96 -10.53 2.69 -16.96
CA THR A 96 -10.80 1.27 -17.22
C THR A 96 -9.78 0.40 -16.48
N THR A 97 -10.28 -0.52 -15.66
CA THR A 97 -9.46 -1.51 -14.95
C THR A 97 -9.76 -2.92 -15.47
N VAL A 98 -8.78 -3.81 -15.34
CA VAL A 98 -8.87 -5.21 -15.78
C VAL A 98 -8.58 -6.11 -14.60
N LYS A 99 -9.45 -7.10 -14.38
CA LYS A 99 -9.17 -8.19 -13.43
C LYS A 99 -8.17 -9.15 -14.05
N PHE A 100 -7.05 -9.38 -13.37
CA PHE A 100 -5.98 -10.23 -13.86
C PHE A 100 -5.77 -11.44 -12.96
N SER A 101 -5.86 -12.65 -13.54
CA SER A 101 -5.55 -13.90 -12.84
C SER A 101 -4.05 -14.19 -12.89
N ARG A 102 -3.43 -14.47 -11.75
CA ARG A 102 -2.00 -14.79 -11.65
C ARG A 102 -1.78 -16.30 -11.66
N GLN A 103 -0.77 -16.75 -12.39
CA GLN A 103 -0.32 -18.15 -12.35
C GLN A 103 0.53 -18.36 -11.11
N LEU A 104 0.28 -19.45 -10.37
CA LEU A 104 1.08 -19.86 -9.22
C LEU A 104 1.94 -21.09 -9.56
N PRO A 105 3.15 -21.20 -8.98
CA PRO A 105 3.82 -20.21 -8.13
C PRO A 105 4.24 -18.95 -8.92
N PRO A 106 4.48 -17.80 -8.26
CA PRO A 106 5.07 -16.64 -8.92
C PRO A 106 6.43 -16.99 -9.52
N SER A 107 6.77 -16.32 -10.61
CA SER A 107 8.09 -16.42 -11.22
C SER A 107 9.14 -15.63 -10.41
N VAL A 108 10.43 -15.88 -10.65
CA VAL A 108 11.50 -15.18 -9.91
C VAL A 108 11.46 -13.68 -10.21
N GLU A 109 11.15 -13.32 -11.45
CA GLU A 109 10.98 -11.94 -11.92
C GLU A 109 9.76 -11.23 -11.34
N ASP A 110 8.84 -11.93 -10.67
CA ASP A 110 7.74 -11.31 -9.93
C ASP A 110 8.18 -10.73 -8.58
N PHE A 111 9.36 -11.11 -8.10
CA PHE A 111 9.95 -10.59 -6.87
C PHE A 111 10.97 -9.50 -7.15
N VAL A 112 11.16 -8.63 -6.15
CA VAL A 112 12.22 -7.61 -6.14
C VAL A 112 12.78 -7.48 -4.73
N GLU A 113 14.10 -7.33 -4.62
CA GLU A 113 14.74 -7.00 -3.36
C GLU A 113 14.97 -5.49 -3.27
N ILE A 114 14.66 -4.89 -2.12
CA ILE A 114 14.90 -3.50 -1.80
C ILE A 114 15.82 -3.45 -0.58
N PRO A 115 17.09 -3.02 -0.71
CA PRO A 115 18.03 -2.95 0.41
C PRO A 115 17.53 -2.05 1.55
N PRO A 116 18.08 -2.16 2.77
CA PRO A 116 17.80 -1.23 3.86
C PRO A 116 18.03 0.22 3.43
N GLY A 117 17.06 1.11 3.65
CA GLY A 117 17.11 2.51 3.19
C GLY A 117 17.03 2.72 1.67
N GLY A 118 17.11 1.64 0.89
CA GLY A 118 17.11 1.64 -0.58
C GLY A 118 15.73 1.94 -1.16
N LYS A 119 15.71 2.21 -2.47
CA LYS A 119 14.47 2.48 -3.22
C LYS A 119 14.48 1.86 -4.59
N ILE A 120 13.29 1.53 -5.09
CA ILE A 120 13.04 1.14 -6.47
C ILE A 120 12.12 2.18 -7.10
N ASP A 121 12.56 2.72 -8.22
CA ASP A 121 11.76 3.65 -9.01
C ASP A 121 11.07 2.89 -10.15
N ALA A 122 9.82 3.25 -10.45
CA ALA A 122 9.01 2.66 -11.50
C ALA A 122 8.24 3.73 -12.26
N GLU A 123 8.11 3.55 -13.57
CA GLU A 123 7.31 4.40 -14.44
C GLU A 123 6.04 3.65 -14.83
N VAL A 124 4.87 4.21 -14.51
CA VAL A 124 3.57 3.63 -14.88
C VAL A 124 2.86 4.52 -15.90
N LYS A 125 2.54 3.94 -17.06
CA LYS A 125 1.81 4.62 -18.15
C LYS A 125 0.36 4.19 -18.20
N ILE A 126 -0.53 5.04 -17.70
CA ILE A 126 -1.98 4.85 -17.81
C ILE A 126 -2.40 5.38 -19.19
N PRO A 127 -2.95 4.55 -20.09
CA PRO A 127 -3.06 4.91 -21.51
C PRO A 127 -4.21 5.87 -21.82
N LEU A 128 -5.35 5.75 -21.13
CA LEU A 128 -6.59 6.46 -21.47
C LEU A 128 -7.17 7.10 -20.21
N VAL A 129 -6.75 8.32 -19.90
CA VAL A 129 -7.25 9.11 -18.76
C VAL A 129 -8.16 10.22 -19.27
N PRO A 130 -9.45 10.23 -18.91
CA PRO A 130 -10.42 11.23 -19.36
C PRO A 130 -10.37 12.49 -18.48
N LEU A 131 -9.22 13.17 -18.42
CA LEU A 131 -9.10 14.46 -17.74
C LEU A 131 -9.86 15.56 -18.52
N GLU A 132 -10.37 16.55 -17.82
CA GLU A 132 -10.97 17.76 -18.42
C GLU A 132 -9.99 18.93 -18.31
N GLN A 133 -10.08 19.86 -19.25
CA GLN A 133 -9.22 21.04 -19.29
C GLN A 133 -9.65 22.09 -18.26
N GLY A 134 -8.70 22.81 -17.66
CA GLY A 134 -8.94 23.82 -16.62
C GLY A 134 -9.23 23.26 -15.22
N LYS A 135 -9.28 21.94 -15.04
CA LYS A 135 -9.51 21.28 -13.76
C LYS A 135 -8.24 20.89 -13.02
N LYS A 136 -8.38 20.67 -11.72
CA LYS A 136 -7.33 20.19 -10.82
C LYS A 136 -7.63 18.80 -10.29
N TYR A 137 -6.62 17.94 -10.33
CA TYR A 137 -6.76 16.56 -9.88
C TYR A 137 -5.71 16.19 -8.81
N THR A 138 -6.06 15.20 -7.99
CA THR A 138 -5.11 14.45 -7.15
C THR A 138 -4.94 13.05 -7.69
N ILE A 139 -3.79 12.44 -7.42
CA ILE A 139 -3.55 11.02 -7.73
C ILE A 139 -3.07 10.34 -6.47
N GLN A 140 -3.63 9.16 -6.21
CA GLN A 140 -3.25 8.30 -5.10
C GLN A 140 -2.94 6.91 -5.61
N ALA A 141 -1.95 6.25 -5.01
CA ALA A 141 -1.71 4.83 -5.21
C ALA A 141 -2.42 4.05 -4.09
N LYS A 142 -3.19 3.03 -4.47
CA LYS A 142 -3.93 2.13 -3.60
C LYS A 142 -3.48 0.70 -3.86
N GLY A 143 -3.55 -0.13 -2.83
CA GLY A 143 -3.22 -1.54 -2.93
C GLY A 143 -2.64 -2.07 -1.63
N TRP A 144 -2.24 -3.33 -1.67
CA TRP A 144 -1.60 -3.99 -0.54
C TRP A 144 -0.42 -4.82 -1.01
N TRP A 145 0.57 -4.95 -0.13
CA TRP A 145 1.66 -5.87 -0.34
C TRP A 145 1.17 -7.29 -0.08
N GLN A 146 1.17 -8.10 -1.13
CA GLN A 146 0.70 -9.49 -1.06
C GLN A 146 1.68 -10.39 -0.30
N ALA A 147 2.98 -10.10 -0.40
CA ALA A 147 4.03 -10.80 0.34
C ALA A 147 5.28 -9.93 0.42
N VAL A 148 5.79 -9.72 1.64
CA VAL A 148 7.09 -9.11 1.93
C VAL A 148 7.85 -9.96 2.93
N TRP A 149 9.12 -10.25 2.65
CA TRP A 149 10.03 -10.86 3.61
C TRP A 149 11.13 -9.86 3.96
N GLU A 150 11.41 -9.67 5.24
CA GLU A 150 12.46 -8.76 5.75
C GLU A 150 13.84 -9.43 5.72
N GLN A 151 14.21 -9.95 4.55
CA GLN A 151 15.44 -10.68 4.27
C GLN A 151 15.80 -10.58 2.79
N HIS A 152 17.05 -10.92 2.44
CA HIS A 152 17.48 -10.96 1.05
C HIS A 152 16.71 -12.03 0.26
N LEU A 153 16.50 -11.80 -1.04
CA LEU A 153 15.73 -12.70 -1.91
C LEU A 153 16.40 -14.08 -1.98
N GLY A 154 17.73 -14.12 -2.01
CA GLY A 154 18.51 -15.36 -2.01
C GLY A 154 18.44 -16.12 -0.68
N GLU A 155 18.02 -15.48 0.41
CA GLU A 155 17.87 -16.10 1.73
C GLU A 155 16.45 -16.60 1.98
N VAL A 156 15.46 -16.17 1.18
CA VAL A 156 14.07 -16.66 1.31
C VAL A 156 14.04 -18.11 0.86
N PRO A 157 13.62 -19.07 1.72
CA PRO A 157 13.48 -20.45 1.30
C PRO A 157 12.58 -20.55 0.07
N ARG A 158 13.01 -21.33 -0.93
CA ARG A 158 12.28 -21.46 -2.20
C ARG A 158 10.81 -21.83 -2.00
N GLU A 159 10.53 -22.74 -1.08
CA GLU A 159 9.16 -23.15 -0.75
C GLU A 159 8.31 -22.00 -0.18
N ASN A 160 8.93 -21.04 0.50
CA ASN A 160 8.25 -19.85 1.02
C ASN A 160 7.90 -18.90 -0.12
N LEU A 161 8.77 -18.72 -1.12
CA LEU A 161 8.46 -17.94 -2.32
C LEU A 161 7.33 -18.60 -3.14
N GLU A 162 7.38 -19.92 -3.31
CA GLU A 162 6.36 -20.65 -4.08
C GLU A 162 4.98 -20.64 -3.41
N LYS A 163 4.94 -20.74 -2.08
CA LYS A 163 3.69 -20.80 -1.28
C LYS A 163 3.28 -19.46 -0.68
N LEU A 164 4.08 -18.40 -0.87
CA LEU A 164 3.94 -17.10 -0.20
C LEU A 164 3.84 -17.23 1.33
N ALA A 165 4.60 -18.16 1.90
CA ALA A 165 4.58 -18.51 3.32
C ALA A 165 5.58 -17.66 4.11
N GLY A 166 5.24 -17.38 5.38
CA GLY A 166 6.10 -16.58 6.28
C GLY A 166 6.25 -15.11 5.88
N ALA A 167 5.52 -14.65 4.87
CA ALA A 167 5.57 -13.27 4.41
C ALA A 167 4.72 -12.36 5.31
N LEU A 168 5.22 -11.15 5.56
CA LEU A 168 4.41 -10.03 5.98
C LEU A 168 3.40 -9.69 4.89
N ARG A 169 2.20 -9.32 5.32
CA ARG A 169 1.12 -8.84 4.46
C ARG A 169 0.58 -7.58 5.07
N GLY A 170 0.12 -6.68 4.22
CA GLY A 170 -0.53 -5.49 4.69
C GLY A 170 -0.63 -4.47 3.59
N GLU A 171 -1.55 -3.54 3.81
CA GLU A 171 -1.51 -2.26 3.11
C GLU A 171 -0.12 -1.66 3.31
N SER A 172 0.41 -1.00 2.28
CA SER A 172 1.49 -0.03 2.56
C SER A 172 0.92 0.92 3.62
N GLY A 173 1.58 1.00 4.78
CA GLY A 173 0.93 1.43 6.02
C GLY A 173 0.24 2.80 5.95
N ARG A 174 -1.01 2.80 6.43
CA ARG A 174 -1.62 3.73 7.40
C ARG A 174 -1.45 5.23 7.10
N ASN A 175 -2.58 5.87 6.75
CA ASN A 175 -2.79 7.26 6.31
C ASN A 175 -2.54 7.54 4.81
N TRP A 176 -3.39 6.99 3.95
CA TRP A 176 -3.75 7.66 2.69
C TRP A 176 -5.04 8.46 2.84
N ALA A 177 -5.05 9.33 3.84
CA ALA A 177 -5.60 10.67 3.70
C ALA A 177 -4.44 11.64 3.92
N MET A 178 -3.30 11.38 3.29
CA MET A 178 -2.42 12.48 2.97
C MET A 178 -3.03 13.12 1.73
N ASP A 179 -3.53 14.33 1.94
CA ASP A 179 -3.53 15.44 1.01
C ASP A 179 -2.11 15.65 0.44
N MET A 180 -1.56 14.61 -0.19
CA MET A 180 -0.54 14.70 -1.21
C MET A 180 -1.27 14.48 -2.53
N GLY A 181 -2.30 15.30 -2.74
CA GLY A 181 -2.63 15.67 -4.09
C GLY A 181 -1.38 16.22 -4.71
N ILE A 182 -0.69 15.41 -5.52
CA ILE A 182 0.11 15.97 -6.59
C ILE A 182 -0.89 16.72 -7.46
N GLY A 183 -1.02 18.01 -7.21
CA GLY A 183 -1.94 18.87 -7.92
C GLY A 183 -1.59 18.79 -9.40
N LEU A 184 -2.41 18.08 -10.16
CA LEU A 184 -2.37 18.14 -11.59
C LEU A 184 -3.24 19.31 -11.99
N SER A 185 -2.61 20.44 -12.30
CA SER A 185 -3.32 21.53 -12.96
C SER A 185 -3.30 21.27 -14.45
N THR A 186 -4.49 21.10 -15.01
CA THR A 186 -4.66 21.31 -16.45
C THR A 186 -4.80 22.81 -16.67
N ILE A 187 -4.03 23.37 -17.62
CA ILE A 187 -4.07 24.81 -17.96
C ILE A 187 -5.17 25.04 -18.99
#